data_AF-A0A2T2RIJ8-F1
#
_entry.id   AF-A0A2T2RIJ8-F1
#
_cell.length_a   1.000
_cell.length_b   1.000
_cell.length_c   1.000
_cell.angle_alpha   90.00
_cell.angle_beta   90.00
_cell.angle_gamma   90.00
#
_symmetry.space_group_name_H-M   'P 1'
#
loop_
_entity.id
_entity.type
_entity.pdbx_description
1 polymer ?
#
loop_
_entity_poly.entity_id
_entity_poly.type
_entity_poly.pdbx_seq_one_letter_code
_entity_poly.pdbx_strand_id
1 'polypeptide(L)'
;MATAKNEEDAIRRYLTYINNPDELVDQDQIEKLQQKLDQYSDPVERIKLRNEIERIKQPPSDELEAEFVRVAKQWSQQHGISAEALKAEGVKPAVLRKAGFQIAGDRRRSTAATKRTSSGRRRVTKDDVAKHVEAKPSGSQFTLSEVMEATGASRSTVNQVIATMTEEGKVSKIGKAQHTGPGRAADLFHIA
;
A
#
# COMPACT_ATOMS: atom_id res chain seq x y z
N MET A 1 1.65 -34.67 -3.37
CA MET A 1 2.97 -34.53 -4.00
C MET A 1 2.92 -34.14 -5.49
N ALA A 2 1.85 -34.42 -6.24
CA ALA A 2 1.76 -34.03 -7.66
C ALA A 2 1.67 -32.51 -7.91
N THR A 3 1.06 -31.75 -7.00
CA THR A 3 0.91 -30.29 -7.12
C THR A 3 2.24 -29.55 -7.01
N ALA A 4 3.08 -29.91 -6.02
CA ALA A 4 4.40 -29.29 -5.83
C ALA A 4 5.32 -29.48 -7.06
N LYS A 5 5.26 -30.65 -7.70
CA LYS A 5 6.03 -30.92 -8.92
C LYS A 5 5.58 -30.02 -10.07
N ASN A 6 4.26 -29.85 -10.25
CA ASN A 6 3.71 -28.95 -11.26
C ASN A 6 4.01 -27.46 -10.96
N GLU A 7 4.03 -27.07 -9.68
CA GLU A 7 4.39 -25.71 -9.23
C GLU A 7 5.87 -25.40 -9.52
N GLU A 8 6.78 -26.33 -9.18
CA GLU A 8 8.20 -26.20 -9.51
C GLU A 8 8.46 -26.18 -11.01
N ASP A 9 7.78 -27.02 -11.79
CA ASP A 9 7.95 -27.08 -13.23
C ASP A 9 7.50 -25.77 -13.91
N ALA A 10 6.40 -25.17 -13.45
CA ALA A 10 5.95 -23.86 -13.92
C ALA A 10 6.96 -22.74 -13.61
N ILE A 11 7.55 -22.75 -12.41
CA ILE A 11 8.55 -21.76 -12.01
C ILE A 11 9.84 -21.95 -12.81
N ARG A 12 10.30 -23.19 -12.96
CA ARG A 12 11.49 -23.50 -13.77
C ARG A 12 11.30 -23.05 -15.21
N ARG A 13 10.18 -23.39 -15.86
CA ARG A 13 9.90 -22.97 -17.25
C ARG A 13 9.94 -21.45 -17.41
N TYR A 14 9.36 -20.72 -16.47
CA TYR A 14 9.35 -19.26 -16.52
C TYR A 14 10.76 -18.66 -16.28
N LEU A 15 11.54 -19.22 -15.36
CA LEU A 15 12.93 -18.80 -15.15
C LEU A 15 13.84 -19.15 -16.33
N THR A 16 13.65 -20.33 -16.94
CA THR A 16 14.31 -20.69 -18.21
C THR A 16 13.94 -19.70 -19.31
N TYR A 17 12.66 -19.31 -19.42
CA TYR A 17 12.22 -18.30 -20.39
C TYR A 17 12.90 -16.95 -20.20
N ILE A 18 13.11 -16.52 -18.94
CA ILE A 18 13.81 -15.27 -18.62
C ILE A 18 15.30 -15.36 -18.98
N ASN A 19 15.95 -16.46 -18.63
CA ASN A 19 17.39 -16.62 -18.78
C ASN A 19 17.81 -16.96 -20.21
N ASN A 20 17.15 -17.95 -20.81
CA ASN A 20 17.42 -18.48 -22.15
C ASN A 20 16.10 -18.86 -22.86
N PRO A 21 15.42 -17.91 -23.52
CA PRO A 21 14.17 -18.21 -24.22
C PRO A 21 14.35 -19.23 -25.36
N ASP A 22 15.54 -19.31 -25.96
CA ASP A 22 15.86 -20.26 -27.03
C ASP A 22 15.86 -21.72 -26.55
N GLU A 23 16.03 -21.98 -25.26
CA GLU A 23 16.00 -23.34 -24.69
C GLU A 23 14.56 -23.91 -24.63
N LEU A 24 13.55 -23.04 -24.65
CA LEU A 24 12.14 -23.44 -24.75
C LEU A 24 11.68 -23.66 -26.19
N VAL A 25 12.49 -23.28 -27.17
CA VAL A 25 12.17 -23.42 -28.58
C VAL A 25 12.49 -24.85 -29.02
N ASP A 26 11.48 -25.58 -29.48
CA ASP A 26 11.66 -26.93 -30.02
C ASP A 26 12.33 -26.85 -31.40
N GLN A 27 13.66 -26.97 -31.42
CA GLN A 27 14.48 -26.92 -32.63
C GLN A 27 14.14 -28.08 -33.58
N ASP A 28 13.86 -29.28 -33.06
CA ASP A 28 13.48 -30.45 -33.87
C ASP A 28 12.16 -30.21 -34.61
N GLN A 29 11.20 -29.55 -33.96
CA GLN A 29 9.93 -29.19 -34.57
C GLN A 29 10.10 -28.11 -35.65
N ILE A 30 10.99 -27.13 -35.42
CA ILE A 30 11.34 -26.12 -36.43
C ILE A 30 11.97 -26.78 -37.66
N GLU A 31 12.93 -27.69 -37.48
CA GLU A 31 13.58 -28.41 -38.59
C GLU A 31 12.56 -29.22 -39.40
N LYS A 32 11.64 -29.95 -38.73
CA LYS A 32 10.55 -30.67 -39.41
C LYS A 32 9.64 -29.75 -40.22
N LEU A 33 9.33 -28.57 -39.69
CA LEU A 33 8.51 -27.59 -40.41
C LEU A 33 9.26 -26.92 -41.56
N GLN A 34 10.57 -26.70 -41.43
CA GLN A 34 11.43 -26.22 -42.52
C GLN A 34 11.50 -27.25 -43.65
N GLN A 35 11.72 -28.53 -43.33
CA GLN A 35 11.69 -29.61 -44.33
C GLN A 35 10.33 -29.68 -45.06
N LYS A 36 9.22 -29.52 -44.34
CA LYS A 36 7.88 -29.42 -44.96
C LYS A 36 7.76 -28.19 -45.85
N LEU A 37 8.30 -27.05 -45.43
CA LEU A 37 8.27 -25.82 -46.21
C LEU A 37 9.02 -25.98 -47.53
N ASP A 38 10.13 -26.71 -47.55
CA ASP A 38 10.91 -26.98 -48.76
C ASP A 38 10.21 -27.96 -49.71
N GLN A 39 9.39 -28.88 -49.18
CA GLN A 39 8.62 -29.84 -49.98
C GLN A 39 7.30 -29.26 -50.52
N TYR A 40 6.67 -28.33 -49.80
CA TYR A 40 5.40 -27.73 -50.21
C TYR A 40 5.62 -26.57 -51.20
N SER A 41 5.03 -26.71 -52.39
CA SER A 41 5.04 -25.69 -53.46
C SER A 41 3.81 -24.78 -53.45
N ASP A 42 2.75 -25.13 -52.71
CA ASP A 42 1.56 -24.29 -52.57
C ASP A 42 1.89 -23.01 -51.78
N PRO A 43 1.71 -21.81 -52.38
CA PRO A 43 1.97 -20.54 -51.71
C PRO A 43 1.22 -20.36 -50.38
N VAL A 44 -0.01 -20.85 -50.26
CA VAL A 44 -0.83 -20.66 -49.06
C VAL A 44 -0.33 -21.55 -47.92
N GLU A 45 -0.03 -22.81 -48.21
CA GLU A 45 0.52 -23.74 -47.21
C GLU A 45 1.92 -23.30 -46.75
N ARG A 46 2.75 -22.74 -47.65
CA ARG A 46 4.05 -22.15 -47.27
C ARG A 46 3.88 -20.99 -46.29
N ILE A 47 2.85 -20.15 -46.45
CA ILE A 47 2.57 -19.04 -45.50
C ILE A 47 2.14 -19.61 -44.14
N LYS A 48 1.26 -20.62 -44.10
CA LYS A 48 0.85 -21.27 -42.85
C LYS A 48 2.03 -21.90 -42.13
N LEU A 49 2.88 -22.63 -42.83
CA LEU A 49 4.10 -23.25 -42.28
C LEU A 49 5.08 -22.19 -41.73
N ARG A 50 5.24 -21.05 -42.42
CA ARG A 50 6.05 -19.93 -41.91
C ARG A 50 5.47 -19.34 -40.63
N ASN A 51 4.16 -19.14 -40.56
CA ASN A 51 3.50 -18.64 -39.35
C ASN A 51 3.70 -19.61 -38.18
N GLU A 52 3.60 -20.91 -38.41
CA GLU A 52 3.82 -21.93 -37.37
C GLU A 52 5.27 -21.93 -36.85
N ILE A 53 6.25 -21.81 -37.75
CA ILE A 53 7.67 -21.66 -37.36
C ILE A 53 7.86 -20.40 -36.51
N GLU A 54 7.22 -19.28 -36.89
CA GLU A 54 7.30 -18.03 -36.14
C GLU A 54 6.68 -18.15 -34.74
N ARG A 55 5.56 -18.88 -34.60
CA ARG A 55 4.95 -19.18 -33.31
C ARG A 55 5.85 -20.02 -32.41
N ILE A 56 6.50 -21.06 -32.94
CA ILE A 56 7.39 -21.92 -32.14
C ILE A 56 8.64 -21.15 -31.69
N LYS A 57 9.15 -20.25 -32.55
CA LYS A 57 10.27 -19.35 -32.21
C LYS A 57 9.92 -18.31 -31.15
N GLN A 58 8.64 -17.98 -30.99
CA GLN A 58 8.16 -17.04 -29.98
C GLN A 58 7.38 -17.81 -28.91
N PRO A 59 8.05 -18.42 -27.91
CA PRO A 59 7.35 -19.12 -26.86
C PRO A 59 6.33 -18.20 -26.19
N PRO A 60 5.13 -18.70 -25.85
CA PRO A 60 4.00 -17.90 -25.39
C PRO A 60 4.30 -17.29 -24.02
N SER A 61 4.92 -16.11 -24.03
CA SER A 61 5.41 -15.41 -22.85
C SER A 61 4.29 -15.06 -21.86
N ASP A 62 3.10 -14.77 -22.37
CA ASP A 62 1.93 -14.42 -21.55
C ASP A 62 1.38 -15.63 -20.77
N GLU A 63 1.37 -16.82 -21.38
CA GLU A 63 0.89 -18.05 -20.74
C GLU A 63 1.85 -18.49 -19.64
N LEU A 64 3.15 -18.44 -19.92
CA LEU A 64 4.21 -18.74 -18.94
C LEU A 64 4.18 -17.75 -17.77
N GLU A 65 3.96 -16.46 -18.05
CA GLU A 65 3.83 -15.43 -17.01
C GLU A 65 2.56 -15.67 -16.16
N ALA A 66 1.42 -15.98 -16.78
CA ALA A 66 0.18 -16.24 -16.07
C ALA A 66 0.28 -17.47 -15.17
N GLU A 67 0.91 -18.54 -15.65
CA GLU A 67 1.13 -19.74 -14.87
C GLU A 67 2.07 -19.48 -13.68
N PHE A 68 3.19 -18.78 -13.91
CA PHE A 68 4.09 -18.33 -12.86
C PHE A 68 3.34 -17.49 -11.81
N VAL A 69 2.58 -16.50 -12.23
CA VAL A 69 1.80 -15.61 -11.34
C VAL A 69 0.85 -16.40 -10.43
N ARG A 70 0.24 -17.46 -10.95
CA ARG A 70 -0.70 -18.31 -10.21
C ARG A 70 -0.02 -19.09 -9.08
N VAL A 71 1.19 -19.61 -9.31
CA VAL A 71 1.86 -20.54 -8.37
C VAL A 71 2.95 -19.88 -7.52
N ALA A 72 3.58 -18.81 -8.02
CA ALA A 72 4.79 -18.24 -7.42
C ALA A 72 4.61 -17.80 -5.97
N LYS A 73 3.44 -17.25 -5.62
CA LYS A 73 3.17 -16.81 -4.25
C LYS A 73 3.14 -17.98 -3.27
N GLN A 74 2.40 -19.02 -3.60
CA GLN A 74 2.27 -20.20 -2.74
C GLN A 74 3.61 -20.91 -2.61
N TRP A 75 4.30 -21.14 -3.72
CA TRP A 75 5.61 -21.80 -3.72
C TRP A 75 6.64 -20.99 -2.91
N SER A 76 6.71 -19.68 -3.10
CA SER A 76 7.64 -18.83 -2.34
C SER A 76 7.40 -18.87 -0.83
N GLN A 77 6.14 -18.94 -0.39
CA GLN A 77 5.78 -19.04 1.02
C GLN A 77 6.18 -20.39 1.61
N GLN A 78 6.02 -21.47 0.84
CA GLN A 78 6.42 -22.82 1.26
C GLN A 78 7.94 -22.97 1.38
N HIS A 79 8.69 -22.36 0.46
CA HIS A 79 10.15 -22.45 0.39
C HIS A 79 10.88 -21.30 1.12
N GLY A 80 10.15 -20.35 1.71
CA GLY A 80 10.74 -19.20 2.40
C GLY A 80 11.49 -18.23 1.48
N ILE A 81 11.13 -18.17 0.20
CA ILE A 81 11.81 -17.37 -0.83
C ILE A 81 11.22 -15.97 -0.85
N SER A 82 12.07 -14.96 -0.79
CA SER A 82 11.65 -13.56 -0.83
C SER A 82 11.38 -13.07 -2.25
N ALA A 83 10.57 -12.02 -2.37
CA ALA A 83 10.38 -11.32 -3.64
C ALA A 83 11.69 -10.75 -4.20
N GLU A 84 12.63 -10.40 -3.32
CA GLU A 84 13.95 -9.88 -3.72
C GLU A 84 14.82 -10.97 -4.35
N ALA A 85 14.75 -12.21 -3.84
CA ALA A 85 15.44 -13.34 -4.44
C ALA A 85 14.93 -13.64 -5.86
N LEU A 86 13.60 -13.66 -6.05
CA LEU A 86 13.02 -13.84 -7.39
C LEU A 86 13.36 -12.69 -8.34
N LYS A 87 13.44 -11.46 -7.82
CA LYS A 87 13.88 -10.30 -8.59
C LYS A 87 15.35 -10.41 -9.00
N ALA A 88 16.21 -10.96 -8.14
CA ALA A 88 17.62 -11.20 -8.44
C ALA A 88 17.80 -12.22 -9.57
N GLU A 89 16.90 -13.21 -9.66
CA GLU A 89 16.79 -14.17 -10.78
C GLU A 89 16.18 -13.56 -12.05
N GLY A 90 16.01 -12.23 -12.13
CA GLY A 90 15.54 -11.55 -13.33
C GLY A 90 14.02 -11.46 -13.48
N VAL A 91 13.23 -11.90 -12.50
CA VAL A 91 11.77 -11.77 -12.57
C VAL A 91 11.38 -10.28 -12.54
N LYS A 92 10.64 -9.85 -13.57
CA LYS A 92 10.21 -8.45 -13.72
C LYS A 92 9.35 -8.01 -12.52
N PRO A 93 9.54 -6.80 -11.97
CA PRO A 93 8.73 -6.29 -10.85
C PRO A 93 7.22 -6.20 -11.14
N ALA A 94 6.81 -6.08 -12.40
CA ALA A 94 5.39 -6.14 -12.78
C ALA A 94 4.78 -7.52 -12.53
N VAL A 95 5.53 -8.59 -12.80
CA VAL A 95 5.10 -9.99 -12.67
C VAL A 95 5.02 -10.38 -11.20
N LEU A 96 6.04 -10.02 -10.40
CA LEU A 96 6.01 -10.20 -8.94
C LEU A 96 4.80 -9.49 -8.30
N ARG A 97 4.44 -8.30 -8.78
CA ARG A 97 3.22 -7.60 -8.30
C ARG A 97 1.95 -8.33 -8.70
N LYS A 98 1.84 -8.83 -9.94
CA LYS A 98 0.70 -9.65 -10.39
C LYS A 98 0.57 -10.93 -9.54
N ALA A 99 1.70 -11.55 -9.19
CA ALA A 99 1.77 -12.70 -8.29
C ALA A 99 1.45 -12.34 -6.82
N GLY A 100 1.32 -11.05 -6.48
CA GLY A 100 0.93 -10.61 -5.14
C GLY A 100 2.07 -10.54 -4.13
N PHE A 101 3.31 -10.38 -4.60
CA PHE A 101 4.47 -10.02 -3.77
C PHE A 101 4.47 -8.52 -3.46
N GLN A 102 4.88 -8.17 -2.24
CA GLN A 102 5.13 -6.79 -1.83
C GLN A 102 6.58 -6.44 -2.14
N ILE A 103 6.80 -5.46 -3.02
CA ILE A 103 8.14 -5.01 -3.42
C ILE A 103 8.39 -3.65 -2.77
N ALA A 104 9.59 -3.43 -2.21
CA ALA A 104 9.98 -2.15 -1.66
C ALA A 104 9.84 -1.04 -2.73
N GLY A 105 9.06 0.00 -2.41
CA GLY A 105 8.62 1.03 -3.36
C GLY A 105 7.11 0.99 -3.64
N ASP A 106 6.45 -0.13 -3.33
CA ASP A 106 4.99 -0.27 -3.36
C ASP A 106 4.35 0.26 -2.07
N ARG A 107 4.70 1.49 -1.68
CA ARG A 107 3.78 2.30 -0.87
C ARG A 107 2.73 2.89 -1.81
N ARG A 108 2.03 2.03 -2.55
CA ARG A 108 0.67 2.37 -2.97
C ARG A 108 -0.08 2.64 -1.68
N ARG A 109 -0.51 3.89 -1.55
CA ARG A 109 -1.45 4.43 -0.57
C ARG A 109 -2.66 3.49 -0.49
N SER A 110 -2.53 2.41 0.27
CA SER A 110 -3.65 1.56 0.63
C SER A 110 -4.40 2.30 1.71
N THR A 111 -5.47 2.97 1.30
CA THR A 111 -6.62 3.25 2.15
C THR A 111 -7.31 1.94 2.50
N ALA A 112 -6.58 1.02 3.13
CA ALA A 112 -7.13 -0.12 3.82
C ALA A 112 -7.02 0.24 5.30
N ALA A 113 -8.12 0.73 5.85
CA ALA A 113 -8.28 1.00 7.25
C ALA A 113 -8.13 -0.31 8.04
N THR A 114 -6.88 -0.71 8.31
CA THR A 114 -6.61 -1.65 9.40
C THR A 114 -6.97 -0.89 10.67
N LYS A 115 -8.13 -1.25 11.22
CA LYS A 115 -8.60 -0.89 12.55
C LYS A 115 -7.63 -1.47 13.59
N ARG A 116 -6.41 -0.94 13.65
CA ARG A 116 -5.53 -1.12 14.79
C ARG A 116 -6.13 -0.25 15.88
N THR A 117 -6.75 -0.91 16.85
CA THR A 117 -6.99 -0.39 18.19
C THR A 117 -5.64 -0.11 18.84
N SER A 118 -4.94 0.93 18.35
CA SER A 118 -3.93 1.58 19.17
C SER A 118 -4.71 2.28 20.26
N SER A 119 -4.72 1.70 21.45
CA SER A 119 -4.87 2.44 22.70
C SER A 119 -3.66 3.38 22.84
N GLY A 120 -3.60 4.35 21.93
CA GLY A 120 -2.68 5.46 21.90
C GLY A 120 -3.51 6.66 22.31
N ARG A 121 -3.08 7.31 23.38
CA ARG A 121 -3.63 8.54 23.95
C ARG A 121 -4.44 9.33 22.91
N ARG A 122 -5.77 9.33 23.07
CA ARG A 122 -6.73 9.92 22.13
C ARG A 122 -6.27 11.33 21.79
N ARG A 123 -6.06 11.63 20.51
CA ARG A 123 -5.75 13.00 20.07
C ARG A 123 -6.94 13.87 20.48
N VAL A 124 -6.66 14.87 21.29
CA VAL A 124 -7.65 15.80 21.81
C VAL A 124 -8.15 16.65 20.66
N THR A 125 -9.43 16.54 20.35
CA THR A 125 -10.07 17.31 19.28
C THR A 125 -10.59 18.64 19.82
N LYS A 126 -10.87 19.59 18.92
CA LYS A 126 -11.50 20.87 19.28
C LYS A 126 -12.84 20.68 20.00
N ASP A 127 -13.59 19.66 19.58
CA ASP A 127 -14.87 19.28 20.17
C ASP A 127 -14.71 18.77 21.62
N ASP A 128 -13.65 18.00 21.90
CA ASP A 128 -13.35 17.55 23.27
C ASP A 128 -13.02 18.75 24.19
N VAL A 129 -12.35 19.79 23.66
CA VAL A 129 -12.06 21.04 24.40
C VAL A 129 -13.34 21.83 24.65
N ALA A 130 -14.19 22.01 23.63
CA ALA A 130 -15.46 22.72 23.75
C ALA A 130 -16.36 22.05 24.79
N LYS A 131 -16.52 20.72 24.72
CA LYS A 131 -17.26 19.93 25.71
C LYS A 131 -16.71 20.08 27.12
N HIS A 132 -15.40 20.13 27.29
CA HIS A 132 -14.81 20.33 28.62
C HIS A 132 -15.13 21.71 29.20
N VAL A 133 -15.16 22.75 28.36
CA VAL A 133 -15.54 24.10 28.78
C VAL A 133 -17.05 24.17 29.06
N GLU A 134 -17.89 23.60 28.20
CA GLU A 134 -19.36 23.55 28.38
C GLU A 134 -19.81 22.68 29.56
N ALA A 135 -19.02 21.66 29.94
CA ALA A 135 -19.30 20.82 31.10
C ALA A 135 -19.07 21.53 32.46
N LYS A 136 -18.42 22.69 32.47
CA LYS A 136 -18.26 23.49 33.70
C LYS A 136 -19.57 24.25 33.99
N PRO A 137 -19.95 24.42 35.27
CA PRO A 137 -21.16 25.15 35.62
C PRO A 137 -21.17 26.58 35.06
N SER A 138 -22.31 27.04 34.54
CA SER A 138 -22.50 28.44 34.16
C SER A 138 -22.14 29.39 35.31
N GLY A 139 -21.44 30.48 35.01
CA GLY A 139 -20.86 31.39 36.01
C GLY A 139 -19.50 30.97 36.56
N SER A 140 -18.97 29.78 36.20
CA SER A 140 -17.61 29.38 36.58
C SER A 140 -16.57 30.21 35.84
N GLN A 141 -15.49 30.54 36.54
CA GLN A 141 -14.32 31.19 35.98
C GLN A 141 -13.24 30.15 35.67
N PHE A 142 -12.49 30.36 34.60
CA PHE A 142 -11.37 29.50 34.25
C PHE A 142 -10.27 30.27 33.54
N THR A 143 -9.05 29.72 33.59
CA THR A 143 -7.92 30.20 32.81
C THR A 143 -7.62 29.27 31.63
N LEU A 144 -6.92 29.78 30.61
CA LEU A 144 -6.49 28.96 29.47
C LEU A 144 -5.60 27.79 29.91
N SER A 145 -4.77 28.02 30.92
CA SER A 145 -3.81 27.02 31.41
C SER A 145 -4.51 25.84 32.07
N GLU A 146 -5.57 26.10 32.85
CA GLU A 146 -6.42 25.05 33.42
C GLU A 146 -7.08 24.19 32.33
N VAL A 147 -7.58 24.82 31.27
CA VAL A 147 -8.19 24.08 30.15
C VAL A 147 -7.15 23.26 29.40
N MET A 148 -5.95 23.80 29.19
CA MET A 148 -4.84 23.07 28.57
C MET A 148 -4.39 21.87 29.41
N GLU A 149 -4.29 22.02 30.73
CA GLU A 149 -3.89 20.95 31.64
C GLU A 149 -4.94 19.85 31.73
N ALA A 150 -6.21 20.22 31.83
CA ALA A 150 -7.32 19.27 31.92
C ALA A 150 -7.55 18.49 30.60
N THR A 151 -7.36 19.15 29.46
CA THR A 151 -7.63 18.53 28.16
C THR A 151 -6.38 17.93 27.52
N GLY A 152 -5.18 18.40 27.85
CA GLY A 152 -3.93 18.07 27.15
C GLY A 152 -3.83 18.72 25.76
N ALA A 153 -4.71 19.67 25.43
CA ALA A 153 -4.72 20.37 24.15
C ALA A 153 -3.63 21.45 24.07
N SER A 154 -3.20 21.76 22.85
CA SER A 154 -2.26 22.86 22.61
C SER A 154 -2.90 24.22 22.90
N ARG A 155 -2.10 25.20 23.33
CA ARG A 155 -2.56 26.58 23.60
C ARG A 155 -3.27 27.20 22.40
N SER A 156 -2.78 26.95 21.19
CA SER A 156 -3.40 27.46 19.96
C SER A 156 -4.79 26.87 19.72
N THR A 157 -4.97 25.59 20.03
CA THR A 157 -6.26 24.91 19.90
C THR A 157 -7.27 25.45 20.91
N VAL A 158 -6.86 25.61 22.17
CA VAL A 158 -7.69 26.18 23.23
C VAL A 158 -8.08 27.63 22.89
N ASN A 159 -7.13 28.44 22.42
CA ASN A 159 -7.42 29.82 21.96
C ASN A 159 -8.48 29.86 20.86
N GLN A 160 -8.36 28.98 19.87
CA GLN A 160 -9.31 28.95 18.75
C GLN A 160 -10.72 28.57 19.24
N VAL A 161 -10.82 27.57 20.11
CA VAL A 161 -12.12 27.13 20.66
C VAL A 161 -12.74 28.21 21.53
N ILE A 162 -11.97 28.85 22.42
CA ILE A 162 -12.46 29.94 23.25
C ILE A 162 -12.89 31.13 22.39
N ALA A 163 -12.13 31.49 21.35
CA ALA A 163 -12.52 32.57 20.44
C ALA A 163 -13.88 32.30 19.78
N THR A 164 -14.09 31.07 19.27
CA THR A 164 -15.38 30.64 18.72
C THR A 164 -16.49 30.67 19.78
N MET A 165 -16.23 30.19 21.00
CA MET A 165 -17.23 30.22 22.09
C MET A 165 -17.55 31.65 22.56
N THR A 166 -16.61 32.59 22.42
CA THR A 166 -16.85 34.01 22.68
C THR A 166 -17.67 34.66 21.56
N GLU A 167 -17.43 34.31 20.30
CA GLU A 167 -18.28 34.72 19.17
C GLU A 167 -19.73 34.19 19.33
N GLU A 168 -19.88 32.96 19.82
CA GLU A 168 -21.18 32.35 20.14
C GLU A 168 -21.85 32.92 21.41
N GLY A 169 -21.17 33.80 22.16
CA GLY A 169 -21.67 34.40 23.39
C GLY A 169 -21.70 33.47 24.61
N LYS A 170 -21.10 32.27 24.51
CA LYS A 170 -21.05 31.27 25.59
C LYS A 170 -19.97 31.54 26.62
N VAL A 171 -18.90 32.23 26.23
CA VAL A 171 -17.76 32.54 27.10
C VAL A 171 -17.36 33.99 26.94
N SER A 172 -17.13 34.69 28.05
CA SER A 172 -16.73 36.10 28.05
C SER A 172 -15.46 36.31 28.87
N LYS A 173 -14.66 37.29 28.46
CA LYS A 173 -13.39 37.62 29.13
C LYS A 173 -13.64 38.65 30.23
N ILE A 174 -13.39 38.29 31.50
CA ILE A 174 -13.60 39.20 32.64
C ILE A 174 -12.37 40.07 32.91
N GLY A 175 -11.16 39.55 32.65
CA GLY A 175 -9.95 40.32 32.92
C GLY A 175 -8.72 39.45 33.14
N LYS A 176 -7.92 39.79 34.15
CA LYS A 176 -6.71 39.07 34.54
C LYS A 176 -6.91 38.40 35.90
N ALA A 177 -6.41 37.18 36.05
CA ALA A 177 -6.39 36.50 37.34
C ALA A 177 -5.46 37.22 38.33
N GLN A 178 -5.82 37.25 39.61
CA GLN A 178 -4.91 37.73 40.66
C GLN A 178 -3.68 36.82 40.69
N HIS A 179 -2.48 37.40 40.56
CA HIS A 179 -1.24 36.63 40.51
C HIS A 179 -0.17 37.29 41.38
N THR A 180 0.44 36.50 42.26
CA THR A 180 1.51 36.94 43.17
C THR A 180 2.75 36.10 42.86
N GLY A 181 3.57 36.54 41.90
CA GLY A 181 4.78 35.84 41.48
C GLY A 181 5.41 36.42 40.20
N PRO A 182 6.63 35.97 39.83
CA PRO A 182 7.27 36.40 38.58
C PRO A 182 6.52 35.84 37.36
N GLY A 183 6.07 36.71 36.46
CA GLY A 183 5.35 36.33 35.25
C GLY A 183 4.19 37.28 34.93
N ARG A 184 3.50 37.03 33.80
CA ARG A 184 2.30 37.79 33.41
C ARG A 184 1.06 37.12 34.00
N ALA A 185 0.15 37.91 34.55
CA ALA A 185 -1.15 37.43 35.01
C ALA A 185 -1.94 36.76 33.86
N ALA A 186 -2.51 35.59 34.14
CA ALA A 186 -3.31 34.82 33.18
C ALA A 186 -4.61 35.56 32.84
N ASP A 187 -5.09 35.40 31.61
CA ASP A 187 -6.41 35.89 31.23
C ASP A 187 -7.50 35.02 31.87
N LEU A 188 -8.52 35.67 32.44
CA LEU A 188 -9.63 35.05 33.14
C LEU A 188 -10.90 35.13 32.28
N PHE A 189 -11.52 33.98 32.07
CA PHE A 189 -12.74 33.82 31.30
C PHE A 189 -13.84 33.32 32.20
N HIS A 190 -15.09 33.67 31.89
CA HIS A 190 -16.26 33.07 32.50
C HIS A 190 -17.20 32.49 31.47
N ILE A 191 -17.93 31.50 31.91
CA ILE A 191 -19.01 30.87 31.15
C ILE A 191 -20.28 31.68 31.43
N ALA A 192 -21.00 32.01 30.35
CA ALA A 192 -22.28 32.70 30.40
C ALA A 192 -23.38 31.85 31.06
#